data_AF-A0A158L600-F1
#
_entry.id   AF-A0A158L600-F1
#
_cell.length_a   1.000
_cell.length_b   1.000
_cell.length_c   1.000
_cell.angle_alpha   90.00
_cell.angle_beta   90.00
_cell.angle_gamma   90.00
#
_symmetry.space_group_name_H-M   'P 1'
#
loop_
_entity.id
_entity.type
_entity.pdbx_description
1 polymer ?
#
loop_
_entity_poly.entity_id
_entity_poly.type
_entity_poly.pdbx_seq_one_letter_code
_entity_poly.pdbx_strand_id
1 'polypeptide(L)'
;MLGASGHIAGVINPASKNKRSYWIDGTLGGDAQAWLESAKSQPGSWWTHWIAWLQSNSGKQISAPKKPGNATYKPIEPAPGRYVAKHPPEVMGA
;
A
#
# COMPACT_ATOMS: atom_id res chain seq x y z
N MET A 1 -5.35 -11.06 5.80
CA MET A 1 -4.90 -9.94 6.65
C MET A 1 -6.03 -8.92 6.71
N LEU A 2 -6.19 -8.21 7.84
CA LEU A 2 -7.16 -7.14 8.03
C LEU A 2 -6.52 -5.95 8.76
N GLY A 3 -6.67 -4.72 8.26
CA GLY A 3 -6.18 -3.51 8.93
C GLY A 3 -7.24 -2.89 9.84
N ALA A 4 -6.84 -2.34 11.00
CA ALA A 4 -7.75 -1.55 11.84
C ALA A 4 -8.10 -0.19 11.20
N SER A 5 -9.27 0.36 11.56
CA SER A 5 -9.84 1.64 11.10
C SER A 5 -10.56 1.59 9.75
N GLY A 6 -11.29 2.66 9.42
CA GLY A 6 -12.01 2.81 8.15
C GLY A 6 -11.11 3.01 6.93
N HIS A 7 -11.73 2.98 5.74
CA HIS A 7 -11.08 2.92 4.42
C HIS A 7 -9.75 3.68 4.29
N ILE A 8 -9.74 5.01 4.42
CA ILE A 8 -8.52 5.82 4.26
C ILE A 8 -7.57 5.66 5.45
N ALA A 9 -8.09 5.81 6.67
CA ALA A 9 -7.29 5.85 7.88
C ALA A 9 -6.67 4.49 8.28
N GLY A 10 -7.20 3.39 7.73
CA GLY A 10 -6.66 2.04 7.88
C GLY A 10 -5.67 1.67 6.78
N VAL A 11 -5.96 1.99 5.51
CA VAL A 11 -5.05 1.68 4.39
C VAL A 11 -3.80 2.56 4.41
N ILE A 12 -3.96 3.86 4.70
CA ILE A 12 -2.86 4.83 4.83
C ILE A 12 -2.44 4.91 6.30
N ASN A 13 -1.72 3.88 6.76
CA ASN A 13 -1.15 3.84 8.11
C ASN A 13 0.39 3.77 8.02
N PRO A 14 1.11 4.90 8.04
CA PRO A 14 2.56 4.91 7.87
C PRO A 14 3.30 4.10 8.94
N ALA A 15 4.23 3.24 8.51
CA ALA A 15 5.07 2.45 9.41
C ALA A 15 5.85 3.32 10.42
N SER A 16 6.26 4.52 10.04
CA SER A 16 6.96 5.47 10.92
C SER A 16 6.11 5.98 12.09
N LYS A 17 4.78 6.03 11.94
CA LYS A 17 3.86 6.43 13.02
C LYS A 17 3.46 5.24 13.89
N ASN A 18 3.54 4.02 13.35
CA ASN A 18 3.28 2.73 13.99
C ASN A 18 2.04 2.70 14.90
N LYS A 19 0.96 3.39 14.50
CA LYS A 19 -0.30 3.43 15.24
C LYS A 19 -1.18 2.24 14.83
N ARG A 20 -2.24 2.00 15.62
CA ARG A 20 -3.28 0.99 15.35
C ARG A 20 -2.76 -0.45 15.45
N SER A 21 -3.52 -1.38 14.87
CA SER A 21 -3.22 -2.80 14.79
C SER A 21 -3.69 -3.37 13.45
N TYR A 22 -3.30 -4.61 13.17
CA TYR A 22 -3.80 -5.40 12.06
C TYR A 22 -3.89 -6.88 12.47
N TRP A 23 -4.69 -7.68 11.78
CA TRP A 23 -4.87 -9.10 12.04
C TRP A 23 -4.29 -9.94 10.90
N ILE A 24 -3.62 -11.04 11.26
CA ILE A 24 -3.02 -12.01 10.33
C ILE A 24 -3.30 -13.45 10.79
N ASP A 25 -2.97 -14.41 9.93
CA ASP A 25 -2.98 -15.85 10.24
C ASP A 25 -4.32 -16.44 10.71
N GLY A 26 -5.44 -15.81 10.36
CA GLY A 26 -6.77 -16.41 10.55
C GLY A 26 -6.95 -17.66 9.69
N THR A 27 -7.66 -18.66 10.21
CA THR A 27 -7.94 -19.91 9.54
C THR A 27 -8.81 -19.67 8.30
N LEU A 28 -8.33 -20.14 7.14
CA LEU A 28 -9.06 -20.04 5.87
C LEU A 28 -10.07 -21.19 5.73
N GLY A 29 -11.11 -20.98 4.93
CA GLY A 29 -12.12 -22.00 4.59
C GLY A 29 -13.46 -21.86 5.31
N GLY A 30 -13.57 -20.96 6.28
CA GLY A 30 -14.83 -20.52 6.88
C GLY A 30 -15.30 -19.16 6.33
N ASP A 31 -16.26 -18.54 7.00
CA ASP A 31 -16.67 -17.17 6.71
C ASP A 31 -15.67 -16.12 7.25
N ALA A 32 -15.92 -14.85 6.96
CA ALA A 32 -15.06 -13.75 7.38
C ALA A 32 -14.99 -13.59 8.91
N GLN A 33 -16.07 -13.92 9.62
CA GLN A 33 -16.14 -13.82 11.08
C GLN A 33 -15.28 -14.92 11.73
N ALA A 34 -15.40 -16.16 11.24
CA ALA A 34 -14.56 -17.29 11.65
C ALA A 34 -13.06 -17.03 11.38
N TRP A 35 -12.74 -16.37 10.26
CA TRP A 35 -11.36 -15.94 9.99
C TRP A 35 -10.88 -14.93 11.03
N LEU A 36 -11.70 -13.93 11.37
CA LEU A 36 -11.31 -12.88 12.32
C LEU A 36 -11.13 -13.42 13.74
N GLU A 37 -12.01 -14.32 14.20
CA GLU A 37 -11.96 -14.94 15.52
C GLU A 37 -10.69 -15.78 15.74
N SER A 38 -10.19 -16.41 14.67
CA SER A 38 -8.97 -17.21 14.70
C SER A 38 -7.69 -16.39 14.41
N ALA A 39 -7.83 -15.16 13.91
CA ALA A 39 -6.70 -14.33 13.52
C ALA A 39 -5.98 -13.70 14.74
N LYS A 40 -4.68 -13.47 14.58
CA LYS A 40 -3.83 -12.85 15.61
C LYS A 40 -3.69 -11.35 15.37
N SER A 41 -4.01 -10.55 16.38
CA SER A 41 -3.77 -9.11 16.36
C SER A 41 -2.28 -8.80 16.51
N GLN A 42 -1.77 -7.95 15.64
CA GLN A 42 -0.41 -7.43 15.62
C GLN A 42 -0.48 -5.91 15.83
N PRO A 43 0.35 -5.33 16.71
CA PRO A 43 0.42 -3.90 16.89
C PRO A 43 1.07 -3.23 15.67
N GLY A 44 0.65 -1.99 15.38
CA GLY A 44 1.32 -1.13 14.41
C GLY A 44 0.74 -1.15 12.99
N SER A 45 1.55 -0.70 12.04
CA SER A 45 1.17 -0.65 10.62
C SER A 45 1.27 -2.02 9.96
N TRP A 46 0.29 -2.35 9.13
CA TRP A 46 0.32 -3.56 8.31
C TRP A 46 1.32 -3.51 7.15
N TRP A 47 1.86 -2.33 6.81
CA TRP A 47 2.83 -2.18 5.73
C TRP A 47 4.10 -3.00 6.00
N THR A 48 4.48 -3.20 7.26
CA THR A 48 5.67 -3.99 7.64
C THR A 48 5.51 -5.47 7.28
N HIS A 49 4.33 -6.04 7.58
CA HIS A 49 3.98 -7.40 7.20
C HIS A 49 3.96 -7.58 5.68
N TRP A 50 3.38 -6.60 4.96
CA TRP A 50 3.33 -6.65 3.50
C TRP A 50 4.72 -6.52 2.86
N ILE A 51 5.60 -5.64 3.36
CA ILE A 51 6.97 -5.51 2.87
C ILE A 51 7.76 -6.81 3.09
N ALA A 52 7.59 -7.47 4.24
CA ALA A 52 8.25 -8.76 4.50
C ALA A 52 7.82 -9.83 3.49
N TRP A 53 6.52 -9.93 3.20
CA TRP A 53 6.02 -10.81 2.14
C TRP A 53 6.59 -10.42 0.77
N LEU A 54 6.61 -9.13 0.44
CA LEU A 54 7.09 -8.64 -0.84
C LEU A 54 8.58 -8.93 -1.06
N GLN A 55 9.41 -8.81 -0.02
CA GLN A 55 10.85 -9.09 -0.08
C GLN A 55 11.14 -10.53 -0.52
N SER A 56 10.39 -11.51 0.00
CA SER A 56 10.52 -12.92 -0.42
C SER A 56 10.15 -13.15 -1.89
N ASN A 57 9.40 -12.23 -2.49
CA ASN A 57 8.87 -12.31 -3.85
C ASN A 57 9.50 -11.31 -4.83
N SER A 58 10.52 -10.53 -4.41
CA SER A 58 11.12 -9.44 -5.22
C SER A 58 12.46 -9.79 -5.88
N GLY A 59 12.87 -11.06 -5.83
CA GLY A 59 14.15 -11.50 -6.38
C GLY A 59 15.37 -10.97 -5.59
N LYS A 60 16.54 -11.04 -6.22
CA LYS A 60 17.81 -10.63 -5.58
C LYS A 60 17.94 -9.11 -5.56
N GLN A 61 18.59 -8.59 -4.53
CA GLN A 61 19.00 -7.19 -4.50
C GLN A 61 20.03 -6.92 -5.60
N ILE A 62 19.85 -5.80 -6.30
CA ILE A 62 20.77 -5.29 -7.32
C ILE A 62 21.10 -3.83 -7.01
N SER A 63 22.18 -3.31 -7.58
CA SER A 63 22.48 -1.88 -7.49
C SER A 63 21.35 -1.04 -8.08
N ALA A 64 20.96 0.02 -7.38
CA ALA A 64 19.94 0.93 -7.87
C ALA A 64 20.33 1.55 -9.22
N PRO A 65 19.42 1.63 -10.21
CA PRO A 65 19.66 2.34 -11.45
C PRO A 65 20.03 3.81 -11.17
N LYS A 66 21.06 4.32 -11.88
CA LYS A 66 21.56 5.69 -11.68
C LYS A 66 20.63 6.78 -12.24
N LYS A 67 19.72 6.42 -13.14
CA LYS A 67 18.79 7.33 -13.81
C LYS A 67 17.43 6.66 -14.00
N PRO A 68 16.31 7.40 -13.92
CA PRO A 68 15.01 6.88 -14.28
C PRO A 68 14.89 6.69 -15.80
N GLY A 69 14.06 5.72 -16.21
CA GLY A 69 13.81 5.40 -17.61
C GLY A 69 14.91 4.56 -18.27
N ASN A 70 14.89 4.48 -19.60
CA ASN A 70 15.91 3.81 -20.43
C ASN A 70 16.03 4.49 -21.81
N ALA A 71 16.79 3.91 -22.74
CA ALA A 71 17.02 4.50 -24.07
C ALA A 71 15.73 4.70 -24.90
N THR A 72 14.76 3.79 -24.71
CA THR A 72 13.45 3.82 -25.38
C THR A 72 12.48 4.74 -24.64
N TYR A 73 12.45 4.63 -23.30
CA TYR A 73 11.55 5.38 -22.44
C TYR A 73 12.32 6.40 -21.61
N LYS A 74 12.56 7.56 -22.21
CA LYS A 74 13.24 8.68 -21.54
C LYS A 74 12.30 9.36 -20.53
N PRO A 75 12.83 9.98 -19.46
CA PRO A 75 12.04 10.86 -18.59
C PRO A 75 11.31 11.94 -19.40
N ILE A 76 10.03 12.16 -19.11
CA ILE A 76 9.17 13.10 -19.85
C ILE A 76 9.02 14.41 -19.07
N GLU A 77 8.64 14.32 -17.79
CA GLU A 77 8.49 15.45 -16.87
C GLU A 77 8.73 14.97 -15.43
N PRO A 78 9.07 15.86 -14.48
CA PRO A 78 9.16 15.49 -13.07
C PRO A 78 7.82 14.97 -12.52
N ALA A 79 7.87 14.00 -11.60
CA ALA A 79 6.69 13.62 -10.82
C ALA A 79 6.16 14.84 -10.03
N PRO A 80 4.83 14.95 -9.80
CA PRO A 80 3.81 13.93 -10.00
C PRO A 80 3.16 13.91 -11.40
N GLY A 81 3.68 14.72 -12.32
CA GLY A 81 3.19 14.82 -13.69
C GLY A 81 1.92 15.67 -13.82
N ARG A 82 1.65 16.09 -15.06
CA ARG A 82 0.61 17.07 -15.37
C ARG A 82 -0.80 16.52 -15.25
N TYR A 83 -1.01 15.21 -15.34
CA TYR A 83 -2.36 14.62 -15.34
C TYR A 83 -3.05 14.71 -13.97
N VAL A 84 -2.33 14.48 -12.87
CA VAL A 84 -2.90 14.60 -11.52
C VAL A 84 -3.12 16.07 -11.12
N ALA A 85 -2.39 17.00 -11.73
CA ALA A 85 -2.51 18.44 -11.49
C ALA A 85 -3.68 19.08 -12.28
N LYS A 86 -4.35 18.33 -13.15
CA LYS A 86 -5.52 18.85 -13.85
C LYS A 86 -6.67 19.01 -12.86
N HIS A 87 -7.21 20.23 -12.80
CA HIS A 87 -8.48 20.47 -12.14
C HIS A 87 -9.61 19.83 -12.96
N PRO A 88 -10.68 19.33 -12.31
CA PRO A 88 -11.88 19.00 -13.03
C PRO A 88 -12.37 20.24 -13.80
N PRO A 89 -12.98 20.06 -14.99
CA PRO A 89 -13.57 21.18 -15.71
C PRO A 89 -14.57 21.91 -14.79
N GLU A 90 -14.59 23.25 -14.85
CA GLU A 90 -15.60 24.03 -14.15
C GLU A 90 -16.98 23.52 -14.58
N VAL A 91 -17.76 23.04 -13.60
CA VAL A 91 -19.15 22.70 -13.83
C VAL A 91 -19.86 24.04 -14.01
N MET A 92 -20.09 24.46 -15.26
CA MET A 92 -21.02 25.57 -15.51
C MET A 92 -22.36 25.15 -14.92
N GLY A 93 -22.76 25.86 -13.87
CA GLY A 93 -23.87 25.48 -12.99
C GLY A 93 -25.20 25.32 -13.71
N ALA A 94 -26.07 24.51 -13.09
CA ALA A 94 -27.50 24.44 -13.37
C ALA A 94 -28.20 25.77 -13.05
#